data_AF-A0A502MYC5-F1
#
_entry.id   AF-A0A502MYC5-F1
#
_cell.length_a   1.000
_cell.length_b   1.000
_cell.length_c   1.000
_cell.angle_alpha   90.00
_cell.angle_beta   90.00
_cell.angle_gamma   90.00
#
_symmetry.space_group_name_H-M   'P 1'
#
loop_
_entity.id
_entity.type
_entity.pdbx_description
1 polymer ?
#
loop_
_entity_poly.entity_id
_entity_poly.type
_entity_poly.pdbx_seq_one_letter_code
_entity_poly.pdbx_strand_id
1 'polypeptide(L)'
;MQGRSATAPAWAETYDPAELALKHGLTIEQARIVINSNGPSKQKCDVSAVAFRRALDMCGNGKRASPRKRSGAAHDQNQVAE
;
A
#
# COMPACT_ATOMS: atom_id res chain seq x y z
N MET A 1 -11.05 -36.52 -0.34
CA MET A 1 -10.41 -36.26 0.96
C MET A 1 -9.61 -34.97 0.86
N GLN A 2 -10.14 -33.85 1.37
CA GLN A 2 -9.44 -32.56 1.39
C GLN A 2 -8.56 -32.50 2.64
N GLY A 3 -7.33 -32.99 2.53
CA GLY A 3 -6.30 -32.79 3.54
C GLY A 3 -5.60 -31.47 3.32
N ARG A 4 -6.14 -30.37 3.86
CA ARG A 4 -5.41 -29.08 3.92
C ARG A 4 -4.33 -29.22 4.98
N SER A 5 -3.17 -29.74 4.59
CA SER A 5 -1.96 -29.75 5.42
C SER A 5 -1.66 -28.33 5.91
N ALA A 6 -1.42 -28.21 7.21
CA ALA A 6 -1.05 -26.96 7.87
C ALA A 6 0.30 -26.44 7.31
N THR A 7 0.25 -25.62 6.28
CA THR A 7 1.44 -24.93 5.74
C THR A 7 1.78 -23.74 6.62
N ALA A 8 2.57 -23.97 7.68
CA ALA A 8 3.25 -22.92 8.42
C ALA A 8 4.76 -22.74 8.11
N PRO A 9 5.26 -22.87 6.85
CA PRO A 9 6.60 -22.37 6.52
C PRO A 9 6.60 -20.94 5.94
N ALA A 10 5.46 -20.46 5.41
CA ALA A 10 5.47 -19.21 4.65
C ALA A 10 5.81 -18.00 5.54
N TRP A 11 5.25 -17.91 6.74
CA TRP A 11 5.47 -16.77 7.63
C TRP A 11 6.89 -16.70 8.24
N ALA A 12 7.61 -17.82 8.29
CA ALA A 12 8.99 -17.86 8.79
C ALA A 12 9.97 -17.11 7.87
N GLU A 13 9.65 -17.01 6.57
CA GLU A 13 10.45 -16.25 5.60
C GLU A 13 10.04 -14.76 5.52
N THR A 14 9.09 -14.31 6.35
CA THR A 14 8.66 -12.91 6.39
C THR A 14 9.69 -12.04 7.07
N TYR A 15 9.61 -10.72 6.86
CA TYR A 15 10.31 -9.76 7.70
C TYR A 15 9.85 -9.83 9.17
N ASP A 16 10.80 -9.67 10.09
CA ASP A 16 10.46 -9.17 11.43
C ASP A 16 10.00 -7.69 11.31
N PRO A 17 8.93 -7.28 12.00
CA PRO A 17 8.46 -5.90 11.93
C PRO A 17 9.52 -4.84 12.28
N ALA A 18 10.43 -5.14 13.23
CA ALA A 18 11.52 -4.23 13.59
C ALA A 18 12.59 -4.15 12.50
N GLU A 19 12.90 -5.26 11.82
CA GLU A 19 13.84 -5.29 10.69
C GLU A 19 13.32 -4.42 9.53
N LEU A 20 12.05 -4.61 9.15
CA LEU A 20 11.44 -3.83 8.07
C LEU A 20 11.30 -2.34 8.45
N ALA A 21 10.93 -2.06 9.70
CA ALA A 21 10.85 -0.71 10.24
C ALA A 21 12.19 0.01 10.15
N LEU A 22 13.28 -0.62 10.60
CA LEU A 22 14.62 -0.05 10.54
C LEU A 22 15.07 0.19 9.10
N LYS A 23 14.87 -0.80 8.22
CA LYS A 23 15.31 -0.75 6.81
C LYS A 23 14.66 0.39 6.02
N HIS A 24 13.36 0.60 6.21
CA HIS A 24 12.59 1.61 5.46
C HIS A 24 12.27 2.86 6.30
N GLY A 25 12.83 2.93 7.51
CA GLY A 25 12.63 3.93 8.57
C GLY A 25 11.16 4.13 9.01
N LEU A 26 10.33 3.11 8.86
CA LEU A 26 8.95 3.12 9.31
C LEU A 26 8.89 2.98 10.84
N THR A 27 7.74 3.27 11.44
CA THR A 27 7.46 2.80 12.80
C THR A 27 7.18 1.30 12.78
N ILE A 28 7.35 0.62 13.93
CA ILE A 28 7.02 -0.80 14.07
C ILE A 28 5.57 -1.07 13.67
N GLU A 29 4.66 -0.19 14.04
CA GLU A 29 3.23 -0.35 13.72
C GLU A 29 2.95 -0.22 12.22
N GLN A 30 3.63 0.71 11.53
CA GLN A 30 3.55 0.84 10.07
C GLN A 30 4.14 -0.39 9.37
N ALA A 31 5.25 -0.93 9.87
CA ALA A 31 5.83 -2.15 9.33
C ALA A 31 4.90 -3.37 9.48
N ARG A 32 4.18 -3.49 10.60
CA ARG A 32 3.16 -4.53 10.81
C ARG A 32 2.03 -4.43 9.77
N ILE A 33 1.57 -3.21 9.47
CA ILE A 33 0.54 -2.99 8.44
C ILE A 33 1.05 -3.47 7.07
N VAL A 34 2.28 -3.11 6.70
CA VAL A 34 2.89 -3.54 5.43
C VAL A 34 2.99 -5.06 5.36
N ILE A 35 3.48 -5.72 6.41
CA ILE A 35 3.61 -7.18 6.47
C ILE A 35 2.25 -7.86 6.35
N ASN A 36 1.26 -7.45 7.16
CA ASN A 36 -0.07 -8.05 7.14
C ASN A 36 -0.80 -7.87 5.80
N SER A 37 -0.54 -6.77 5.09
CA SER A 37 -1.19 -6.46 3.80
C SER A 37 -0.59 -7.24 2.63
N ASN A 38 0.69 -7.63 2.72
CA ASN A 38 1.41 -8.29 1.62
C ASN A 38 1.60 -9.79 1.86
N GLY A 39 1.46 -10.22 3.11
CA GLY A 39 1.77 -11.56 3.55
C GLY A 39 3.29 -11.82 3.56
N PRO A 40 3.69 -13.10 3.54
CA PRO A 40 5.04 -13.50 3.93
C PRO A 40 6.18 -13.16 2.96
N SER A 41 5.89 -12.51 1.83
CA SER A 41 6.90 -12.25 0.81
C SER A 41 7.74 -11.02 1.17
N LYS A 42 9.04 -11.21 1.47
CA LYS A 42 9.99 -10.09 1.70
C LYS A 42 10.03 -9.11 0.53
N GLN A 43 10.08 -9.61 -0.70
CA GLN A 43 10.10 -8.76 -1.89
C GLN A 43 8.86 -7.86 -1.99
N LYS A 44 7.66 -8.40 -1.72
CA LYS A 44 6.44 -7.58 -1.70
C LYS A 44 6.44 -6.57 -0.56
N CYS A 45 6.90 -6.97 0.62
CA CYS A 45 7.04 -6.06 1.76
C CYS A 45 8.00 -4.91 1.45
N ASP A 46 9.12 -5.16 0.78
CA ASP A 46 10.08 -4.11 0.41
C ASP A 46 9.49 -3.09 -0.56
N VAL A 47 8.85 -3.55 -1.64
CA VAL A 47 8.21 -2.66 -2.63
C VAL A 47 7.11 -1.83 -1.96
N SER A 48 6.28 -2.48 -1.15
CA SER A 48 5.18 -1.82 -0.45
C SER A 48 5.68 -0.85 0.63
N ALA A 49 6.76 -1.16 1.35
CA ALA A 49 7.34 -0.26 2.35
C ALA A 49 7.88 1.03 1.73
N VAL A 50 8.52 0.95 0.56
CA VAL A 50 8.98 2.13 -0.20
C VAL A 50 7.79 2.98 -0.64
N ALA A 51 6.74 2.38 -1.18
CA ALA A 51 5.54 3.09 -1.59
C ALA A 51 4.83 3.74 -0.38
N PHE A 52 4.71 3.00 0.72
CA PHE A 52 4.10 3.45 1.96
C PHE A 52 4.85 4.65 2.55
N ARG A 53 6.19 4.60 2.59
CA ARG A 53 7.02 5.72 3.05
C ARG A 53 6.77 6.98 2.21
N ARG A 54 6.78 6.86 0.89
CA ARG A 54 6.52 8.01 0.00
C ARG A 54 5.14 8.60 0.24
N ALA A 55 4.14 7.76 0.47
CA ALA A 55 2.80 8.22 0.81
C ALA A 55 2.76 8.99 2.14
N LEU A 56 3.50 8.54 3.16
CA LEU A 56 3.65 9.28 4.41
C LEU A 56 4.29 10.65 4.18
N ASP A 57 5.35 10.73 3.37
CA ASP A 57 6.02 12.00 3.06
C ASP A 57 5.07 12.97 2.34
N MET A 58 4.27 12.46 1.40
CA MET A 58 3.24 13.25 0.70
C MET A 58 2.16 13.75 1.67
N CYS A 59 1.74 12.93 2.64
CA CYS A 59 0.75 13.30 3.65
C CYS A 59 1.31 14.27 4.69
N GLY A 60 2.58 14.11 5.10
CA GLY A 60 3.25 14.96 6.09
C GLY A 60 3.59 16.35 5.55
N ASN A 61 3.97 16.44 4.26
CA ASN A 61 4.27 17.71 3.60
C ASN A 61 3.02 18.41 3.06
N GLY A 62 1.92 17.67 2.94
CA GLY A 62 0.61 18.21 2.59
C GLY A 62 -0.08 18.79 3.82
N LYS A 63 0.08 20.09 4.08
CA LYS A 63 -1.04 20.86 4.63
C LYS A 63 -2.24 20.55 3.75
N ARG A 64 -3.13 19.66 4.22
CA ARG A 64 -4.40 19.21 3.61
C ARG A 64 -4.57 19.85 2.23
N ALA A 65 -3.95 19.26 1.20
CA ALA A 65 -4.18 19.75 -0.15
C ALA A 65 -5.69 19.59 -0.36
N SER A 66 -6.41 20.72 -0.32
CA SER A 66 -7.85 20.76 -0.53
C SER A 66 -8.18 19.84 -1.70
N PRO A 67 -9.26 19.04 -1.62
CA PRO A 67 -9.64 18.15 -2.70
C PRO A 67 -9.55 18.96 -3.99
N ARG A 68 -8.63 18.58 -4.88
CA ARG A 68 -8.54 19.21 -6.20
C ARG A 68 -9.92 19.03 -6.79
N LYS A 69 -10.68 20.13 -6.81
CA LYS A 69 -11.98 20.21 -7.46
C LYS A 69 -11.72 19.70 -8.87
N ARG A 70 -12.22 18.50 -9.18
CA ARG A 70 -12.27 18.00 -10.55
C ARG A 70 -13.22 18.94 -11.28
N SER A 71 -12.67 20.04 -11.77
CA SER A 71 -13.34 20.98 -12.66
C SER A 71 -13.05 20.51 -14.07
N GLY A 72 -14.12 20.13 -14.79
CA GLY A 72 -14.09 19.79 -16.21
C GLY A 72 -14.19 18.28 -16.47
N ALA A 73 -15.13 17.76 -17.26
CA ALA A 73 -16.13 18.40 -18.09
C ALA A 73 -17.31 17.45 -18.28
N ALA A 74 -18.53 17.99 -18.16
CA ALA A 74 -19.71 17.36 -18.72
C ALA A 74 -19.53 17.36 -20.25
N HIS A 75 -19.38 16.18 -20.85
CA HIS A 75 -19.63 16.04 -22.28
C HIS A 75 -21.15 16.03 -22.47
N ASP A 76 -21.69 17.24 -22.68
CA ASP A 76 -22.92 17.45 -23.44
C ASP A 76 -22.64 17.04 -24.89
N GLN A 77 -23.29 16.00 -25.37
CA GLN A 77 -23.40 15.72 -26.81
C GLN A 77 -24.86 15.40 -27.12
N ASN A 78 -25.64 16.46 -27.28
CA ASN A 78 -26.88 16.43 -28.06
C ASN A 78 -26.70 17.32 -29.29
N GLN A 79 -26.56 16.69 -30.48
CA GLN A 79 -27.00 17.14 -31.82
C GLN A 79 -26.04 16.65 -32.91
N VAL A 80 -26.54 15.75 -33.77
CA VAL A 80 -26.43 15.91 -35.23
C VAL A 80 -27.75 15.45 -35.84
N ALA A 81 -28.30 16.33 -36.68
CA ALA A 81 -29.41 16.08 -37.57
C ALA A 81 -28.93 15.29 -38.79
N GLU A 82 -29.73 14.33 -39.26
CA GLU A 82 -30.16 14.20 -40.66
C GLU A 82 -31.41 13.33 -40.74
#